data_AF-A0A2G4H0B3-F1
#
_entry.id   AF-A0A2G4H0B3-F1
#
_cell.length_a   1.000
_cell.length_b   1.000
_cell.length_c   1.000
_cell.angle_alpha   90.00
_cell.angle_beta   90.00
_cell.angle_gamma   90.00
#
_symmetry.space_group_name_H-M   'P 1'
#
loop_
_entity.id
_entity.type
_entity.pdbx_description
1 polymer ?
#
loop_
_entity_poly.entity_id
_entity_poly.type
_entity_poly.pdbx_seq_one_letter_code
_entity_poly.pdbx_strand_id
1 'polypeptide(L)'
;MFTSRKKSPALSWVDCLSGARGVIDSLPCTLPGDNAQPTLSVTKSGEMLTLESSGHGSAFVNGAPLRQRHEVSETTTIQLPAALFVAAPRGQADFSFVRTDLWVLFDAQTGEQLGEFPPARLLDVALELGRATDTLACTPQGLEVGFSLSQVAPLLSPPEEVAVRPGGKKLLVAEQNRGAHLCPVCWTRFDAGDALSIAVHEDLRGDPILGSDVRLRFQPTRFNDQGLALDPMGLACTDIACPHCRRQLPPGYLDRTHHIISLIGAPSAGKSYYLAVLTRTLQERLPEDFNLAFKDGDPSGNMLLNQMRNTLFSAATPEEALLGKTALEGATYERLPRLGRMVSLPRPFIYSISRTGRVRDETSVILYDNAGEHFEPGIDIHDSPGAMHVATSSGLIFLFDPTANARFKSRLIGVEDPQLTLKGRIDQQDSILAEMETRMKRVLGLAQEERIKTPLAFVVGKSDTWEKLLSHPLETVVKDGTLDLAAVARNSSRVRDVLVSICPGLVASVESLAEQVSYFAATSFGHTPVMIQAGPNKGRIAPDPQRLAPAHVAEPLYWVMHLASPSMFPSSVTSPR
;
A
#
# COMPACT_ATOMS: atom_id res chain seq x y z
N MET A 1 -10.06 -3.69 78.51
CA MET A 1 -9.20 -4.15 77.39
C MET A 1 -9.97 -3.94 76.10
N PHE A 2 -9.72 -2.83 75.40
CA PHE A 2 -10.26 -2.61 74.06
C PHE A 2 -9.48 -3.50 73.10
N THR A 3 -10.07 -4.61 72.69
CA THR A 3 -9.57 -5.44 71.60
C THR A 3 -9.69 -4.64 70.31
N SER A 4 -8.59 -3.98 69.92
CA SER A 4 -8.40 -3.44 68.57
C SER A 4 -8.66 -4.57 67.57
N ARG A 5 -9.82 -4.54 66.90
CA ARG A 5 -10.07 -5.38 65.71
C ARG A 5 -9.03 -4.97 64.67
N LYS A 6 -7.97 -5.76 64.49
CA LYS A 6 -7.05 -5.60 63.36
C LYS A 6 -7.89 -5.59 62.07
N LYS A 7 -7.94 -4.44 61.39
CA LYS A 7 -8.65 -4.31 60.10
C LYS A 7 -7.97 -5.27 59.12
N SER A 8 -8.78 -6.08 58.43
CA SER A 8 -8.25 -6.94 57.37
C SER A 8 -7.67 -6.07 56.24
N PRO A 9 -6.52 -6.44 55.65
CA PRO A 9 -5.93 -5.68 54.56
C PRO A 9 -6.92 -5.66 53.38
N ALA A 10 -7.12 -4.48 52.81
CA ALA A 10 -8.06 -4.27 51.71
C ALA A 10 -7.38 -3.49 50.59
N LEU A 11 -7.71 -3.82 49.34
CA LEU A 11 -7.14 -3.23 48.14
C LEU A 11 -8.17 -2.28 47.50
N SER A 12 -7.84 -0.99 47.40
CA SER A 12 -8.59 -0.06 46.54
C SER A 12 -8.07 -0.19 45.10
N TRP A 13 -8.95 -0.11 44.11
CA TRP A 13 -8.56 -0.18 42.70
C TRP A 13 -9.46 0.68 41.81
N VAL A 14 -8.92 1.06 40.64
CA VAL A 14 -9.63 1.66 39.52
C VAL A 14 -9.22 0.96 38.22
N ASP A 15 -10.19 0.63 37.37
CA ASP A 15 -9.99 0.20 36.00
C ASP A 15 -9.90 1.44 35.11
N CYS A 16 -8.73 1.66 34.54
CA CYS A 16 -8.41 2.82 33.72
C CYS A 16 -9.13 2.82 32.36
N LEU A 17 -9.63 1.67 31.89
CA LEU A 17 -10.38 1.60 30.63
C LEU A 17 -11.88 1.84 30.85
N SER A 18 -12.49 1.14 31.83
CA SER A 18 -13.94 1.23 32.08
C SER A 18 -14.34 2.33 33.05
N GLY A 19 -13.41 2.85 33.86
CA GLY A 19 -13.69 3.78 34.96
C GLY A 19 -14.31 3.11 36.18
N ALA A 20 -14.49 1.79 36.18
CA ALA A 20 -14.98 1.04 37.33
C ALA A 20 -13.97 1.15 38.49
N ARG A 21 -14.46 1.21 39.72
CA ARG A 21 -13.63 1.34 40.92
C ARG A 21 -14.25 0.63 42.09
N GLY A 22 -13.42 0.17 43.02
CA GLY A 22 -13.90 -0.58 44.17
C GLY A 22 -12.86 -0.79 45.24
N VAL A 23 -13.29 -1.49 46.29
CA VAL A 23 -12.43 -1.94 47.39
C VAL A 23 -12.66 -3.43 47.56
N ILE A 24 -11.59 -4.20 47.62
CA ILE A 24 -11.62 -5.63 47.88
C ILE A 24 -11.12 -5.89 49.30
N ASP A 25 -11.97 -6.49 50.13
CA ASP A 25 -11.67 -6.82 51.53
C ASP A 25 -11.85 -8.33 51.83
N SER A 26 -12.27 -9.13 50.85
CA SER A 26 -12.37 -10.58 50.91
C SER A 26 -11.27 -11.23 50.06
N LEU A 27 -10.33 -11.92 50.70
CA LEU A 27 -9.14 -12.53 50.07
C LEU A 27 -9.07 -14.03 50.37
N PRO A 28 -8.63 -14.87 49.42
CA PRO A 28 -8.11 -14.53 48.10
C PRO A 28 -9.22 -14.16 47.10
N CYS A 29 -8.91 -13.26 46.17
CA CYS A 29 -9.84 -12.84 45.12
C CYS A 29 -9.12 -12.63 43.79
N THR A 30 -9.90 -12.41 42.73
CA THR A 30 -9.42 -11.97 41.42
C THR A 30 -9.81 -10.51 41.21
N LEU A 31 -9.09 -9.80 40.34
CA LEU A 31 -9.53 -8.47 39.92
C LEU A 31 -10.77 -8.59 39.00
N PRO A 32 -11.72 -7.64 39.07
CA PRO A 32 -12.90 -7.65 38.22
C PRO A 32 -12.49 -7.42 36.76
N GLY A 33 -13.12 -8.09 35.79
CA GLY A 33 -12.77 -7.97 34.37
C GLY A 33 -11.76 -9.02 33.86
N ASP A 34 -11.32 -9.94 34.72
CA ASP A 34 -10.56 -11.12 34.32
C ASP A 34 -11.49 -12.19 33.73
N ASN A 35 -11.07 -12.87 32.66
CA ASN A 35 -11.87 -13.86 31.92
C ASN A 35 -12.19 -15.10 32.79
N ALA A 36 -12.91 -16.09 32.24
CA ALA A 36 -13.26 -17.35 32.93
C ALA A 36 -12.07 -18.14 33.55
N GLN A 37 -10.83 -17.80 33.18
CA GLN A 37 -9.60 -18.20 33.86
C GLN A 37 -8.84 -16.93 34.27
N PRO A 38 -8.69 -16.66 35.59
CA PRO A 38 -8.01 -15.46 36.03
C PRO A 38 -6.52 -15.54 35.72
N THR A 39 -5.91 -14.43 35.33
CA THR A 39 -4.48 -14.26 35.03
C THR A 39 -3.64 -13.95 36.27
N LEU A 40 -4.28 -13.44 37.32
CA LEU A 40 -3.67 -13.05 38.57
C LEU A 40 -4.65 -13.22 39.74
N SER A 41 -4.12 -13.56 40.92
CA SER A 41 -4.88 -13.60 42.16
C SER A 41 -4.30 -12.63 43.19
N VAL A 42 -5.18 -11.97 43.93
CA VAL A 42 -4.82 -11.14 45.07
C VAL A 42 -4.97 -12.00 46.32
N THR A 43 -3.87 -12.22 47.02
CA THR A 43 -3.79 -13.02 48.25
C THR A 43 -3.34 -12.13 49.41
N LYS A 44 -3.40 -12.69 50.62
CA LYS A 44 -2.78 -12.06 51.80
C LYS A 44 -1.62 -12.91 52.28
N SER A 45 -0.51 -12.27 52.60
CA SER A 45 0.62 -12.88 53.28
C SER A 45 0.84 -12.10 54.58
N GLY A 46 0.35 -12.64 55.70
CA GLY A 46 0.33 -11.92 56.98
C GLY A 46 -0.60 -10.70 56.96
N GLU A 47 -0.06 -9.50 57.19
CA GLU A 47 -0.79 -8.23 57.13
C GLU A 47 -0.68 -7.53 55.75
N MET A 48 0.08 -8.11 54.80
CA MET A 48 0.36 -7.52 53.48
C MET A 48 -0.47 -8.15 52.36
N LEU A 49 -0.76 -7.34 51.35
CA LEU A 49 -1.43 -7.75 50.11
C LEU A 49 -0.40 -8.23 49.10
N THR A 50 -0.65 -9.38 48.46
CA THR A 50 0.26 -9.96 47.48
C THR A 50 -0.46 -10.32 46.19
N LEU A 51 0.15 -10.00 45.05
CA LEU A 51 -0.28 -10.40 43.72
C LEU A 51 0.49 -11.66 43.30
N GLU A 52 -0.24 -12.69 42.92
CA GLU A 52 0.32 -13.97 42.47
C GLU A 52 -0.18 -14.28 41.06
N SER A 53 0.74 -14.60 40.14
CA SER A 53 0.34 -15.11 38.82
C SER A 53 -0.34 -16.47 38.96
N SER A 54 -1.46 -16.64 38.27
CA SER A 54 -2.18 -17.91 38.21
C SER A 54 -1.61 -18.88 37.16
N GLY A 55 -0.63 -18.45 36.36
CA GLY A 55 -0.07 -19.20 35.23
C GLY A 55 -0.92 -19.19 33.96
N HIS A 56 -2.11 -18.58 33.98
CA HIS A 56 -3.00 -18.47 32.83
C HIS A 56 -2.86 -17.08 32.17
N GLY A 57 -2.06 -16.97 31.10
CA GLY A 57 -1.85 -15.70 30.39
C GLY A 57 -0.75 -14.81 30.99
N SER A 58 -0.57 -13.62 30.42
CA SER A 58 0.46 -12.65 30.83
C SER A 58 -0.15 -11.48 31.61
N ALA A 59 0.28 -11.31 32.86
CA ALA A 59 0.02 -10.12 33.66
C ALA A 59 1.31 -9.32 33.86
N PHE A 60 1.22 -8.00 33.78
CA PHE A 60 2.33 -7.09 34.07
C PHE A 60 1.99 -6.26 35.30
N VAL A 61 2.97 -6.07 36.17
CA VAL A 61 2.86 -5.24 37.36
C VAL A 61 3.99 -4.22 37.31
N ASN A 62 3.64 -2.93 37.39
CA ASN A 62 4.58 -1.81 37.23
C ASN A 62 5.42 -1.92 35.94
N GLY A 63 4.78 -2.34 34.84
CA GLY A 63 5.42 -2.50 33.53
C GLY A 63 6.29 -3.75 33.34
N ALA A 64 6.43 -4.62 34.36
CA ALA A 64 7.22 -5.85 34.31
C ALA A 64 6.34 -7.11 34.39
N PRO A 65 6.68 -8.20 33.69
CA PRO A 65 5.89 -9.44 33.74
C PRO A 65 5.93 -10.05 35.15
N LEU A 66 4.75 -10.38 35.70
CA LEU A 66 4.64 -10.96 37.04
C LEU A 66 5.08 -12.43 37.05
N ARG A 67 6.36 -12.66 37.34
CA ARG A 67 6.95 -14.02 37.40
C ARG A 67 7.02 -14.60 38.82
N GLN A 68 7.00 -13.74 39.83
CA GLN A 68 7.06 -14.09 41.25
C GLN A 68 5.99 -13.28 42.00
N ARG A 69 5.73 -13.64 43.26
CA ARG A 69 4.79 -12.91 44.10
C ARG A 69 5.24 -11.46 44.26
N HIS A 70 4.32 -10.51 44.08
CA HIS A 70 4.60 -9.08 44.23
C HIS A 70 3.79 -8.51 45.40
N GLU A 71 4.46 -7.83 46.32
CA GLU A 71 3.83 -7.21 47.49
C GLU A 71 3.31 -5.82 47.14
N VAL A 72 2.05 -5.54 47.42
CA VAL A 72 1.42 -4.25 47.15
C VAL A 72 1.56 -3.37 48.39
N SER A 73 2.63 -2.59 48.45
CA SER A 73 2.89 -1.62 49.53
C SER A 73 2.50 -0.19 49.18
N GLU A 74 2.33 0.12 47.90
CA GLU A 74 2.07 1.45 47.34
C GLU A 74 1.15 1.38 46.10
N THR A 75 0.87 2.53 45.50
CA THR A 75 0.10 2.62 44.25
C THR A 75 0.82 1.87 43.13
N THR A 76 0.16 0.85 42.60
CA THR A 76 0.74 -0.15 41.70
C THR A 76 -0.09 -0.23 40.42
N THR A 77 0.58 -0.23 39.26
CA THR A 77 -0.09 -0.45 37.96
C THR A 77 -0.14 -1.95 37.65
N ILE A 78 -1.27 -2.42 37.16
CA ILE A 78 -1.50 -3.84 36.84
C ILE A 78 -2.13 -3.88 35.44
N GLN A 79 -1.44 -4.50 34.49
CA GLN A 79 -1.94 -4.72 33.14
C GLN A 79 -2.31 -6.19 32.96
N LEU A 80 -3.57 -6.42 32.61
CA LEU A 80 -4.13 -7.72 32.24
C LEU A 80 -4.47 -7.74 30.75
N PRO A 81 -4.75 -8.91 30.13
CA PRO A 81 -5.02 -9.02 28.70
C PRO A 81 -6.21 -8.21 28.16
N ALA A 82 -7.13 -7.77 29.02
CA ALA A 82 -8.33 -7.02 28.63
C ALA A 82 -8.63 -5.83 29.55
N ALA A 83 -7.74 -5.51 30.51
CA ALA A 83 -8.01 -4.49 31.52
C ALA A 83 -6.71 -3.86 32.04
N LEU A 84 -6.81 -2.58 32.45
CA LEU A 84 -5.70 -1.81 33.02
C LEU A 84 -6.14 -1.30 34.38
N PHE A 85 -5.44 -1.70 35.44
CA PHE A 85 -5.75 -1.27 36.81
C PHE A 85 -4.64 -0.40 37.38
N VAL A 86 -5.07 0.52 38.22
CA VAL A 86 -4.23 1.09 39.27
C VAL A 86 -4.82 0.72 40.61
N ALA A 87 -4.01 0.13 41.49
CA ALA A 87 -4.45 -0.38 42.78
C ALA A 87 -3.50 0.05 43.90
N ALA A 88 -4.04 0.27 45.09
CA ALA A 88 -3.27 0.68 46.27
C ALA A 88 -3.90 0.09 47.56
N PRO A 89 -3.12 -0.09 48.63
CA PRO A 89 -3.68 -0.42 49.95
C PRO A 89 -4.73 0.62 50.37
N ARG A 90 -5.84 0.15 50.95
CA ARG A 90 -6.98 1.01 51.30
C ARG A 90 -6.56 2.20 52.16
N GLY A 91 -6.88 3.40 51.67
CA GLY A 91 -6.61 4.66 52.35
C GLY A 91 -5.29 5.34 51.98
N GLN A 92 -4.48 4.73 51.10
CA GLN A 92 -3.25 5.36 50.57
C GLN A 92 -3.47 6.14 49.27
N ALA A 93 -4.48 5.79 48.49
CA ALA A 93 -4.87 6.52 47.28
C ALA A 93 -6.39 6.70 47.25
N ASP A 94 -6.84 7.86 46.78
CA ASP A 94 -8.23 8.12 46.46
C ASP A 94 -8.41 8.14 44.95
N PHE A 95 -9.24 7.24 44.43
CA PHE A 95 -9.55 7.13 43.00
C PHE A 95 -10.86 7.82 42.63
N SER A 96 -11.44 8.61 43.54
CA SER A 96 -12.72 9.31 43.31
C SER A 96 -12.64 10.36 42.20
N PHE A 97 -11.47 10.97 42.01
CA PHE A 97 -11.24 12.09 41.09
C PHE A 97 -10.53 11.71 39.77
N VAL A 98 -10.23 10.43 39.56
CA VAL A 98 -9.57 9.94 38.34
C VAL A 98 -10.51 10.07 37.14
N ARG A 99 -10.03 10.67 36.05
CA ARG A 99 -10.73 10.77 34.78
C ARG A 99 -10.14 9.79 33.77
N THR A 100 -10.95 8.83 33.34
CA THR A 100 -10.54 7.78 32.38
C THR A 100 -10.86 8.14 30.92
N ASP A 101 -11.65 9.20 30.69
CA ASP A 101 -11.97 9.76 29.37
C ASP A 101 -10.86 10.67 28.83
N LEU A 102 -9.97 11.15 29.70
CA LEU A 102 -8.84 12.00 29.34
C LEU A 102 -7.53 11.50 29.98
N TRP A 103 -6.53 11.28 29.14
CA TRP A 103 -5.25 10.71 29.52
C TRP A 103 -4.12 11.69 29.23
N VAL A 104 -3.15 11.74 30.13
CA VAL A 104 -1.95 12.54 29.99
C VAL A 104 -0.86 11.69 29.34
N LEU A 105 -0.24 12.22 28.29
CA LEU A 105 0.88 11.60 27.57
C LEU A 105 2.20 12.27 27.99
N PHE A 106 3.22 11.46 28.26
CA PHE A 106 4.53 11.91 28.70
C PHE A 106 5.64 11.26 27.88
N ASP A 107 6.76 11.97 27.76
CA ASP A 107 8.03 11.37 27.39
C ASP A 107 8.58 10.56 28.57
N ALA A 108 8.76 9.25 28.38
CA ALA A 108 9.14 8.33 29.44
C ALA A 108 10.60 8.50 29.90
N GLN A 109 11.44 9.20 29.13
CA GLN A 109 12.84 9.43 29.45
C GLN A 109 13.04 10.77 30.17
N THR A 110 12.31 11.81 29.74
CA THR A 110 12.48 13.17 30.29
C THR A 110 11.43 13.53 31.35
N GLY A 111 10.32 12.80 31.41
CA GLY A 111 9.16 13.13 32.27
C GLY A 111 8.37 14.35 31.76
N GLU A 112 8.67 14.85 30.56
CA GLU A 112 7.97 15.97 29.96
C GLU A 112 6.54 15.59 29.61
N GLN A 113 5.58 16.39 30.05
CA GLN A 113 4.17 16.25 29.67
C GLN A 113 3.96 16.78 28.25
N LEU A 114 3.56 15.90 27.34
CA LEU A 114 3.34 16.19 25.92
C LEU A 114 1.92 16.68 25.63
N GLY A 115 0.95 16.37 26.51
CA GLY A 115 -0.41 16.88 26.43
C GLY A 115 -1.44 15.93 27.06
N GLU A 116 -2.72 16.33 27.00
CA GLU A 116 -3.85 15.54 27.48
C GLU A 116 -4.79 15.20 26.32
N PHE A 117 -5.09 13.93 26.13
CA PHE A 117 -5.83 13.42 24.97
C PHE A 117 -6.77 12.28 25.38
N PRO A 118 -7.88 12.07 24.64
CA PRO A 118 -8.68 10.86 24.80
C PRO A 118 -7.82 9.60 24.56
N PRO A 119 -8.08 8.48 25.25
CA PRO A 119 -7.25 7.27 25.16
C PRO A 119 -7.11 6.76 23.72
N ALA A 120 -8.19 6.82 22.94
CA ALA A 120 -8.20 6.40 21.53
C ALA A 120 -7.30 7.24 20.61
N ARG A 121 -6.91 8.45 21.02
CA ARG A 121 -6.07 9.39 20.25
C ARG A 121 -4.60 9.30 20.61
N LEU A 122 -4.22 8.63 21.70
CA LEU A 122 -2.84 8.64 22.21
C LEU A 122 -1.83 8.07 21.19
N LEU A 123 -2.23 7.06 20.42
CA LEU A 123 -1.38 6.47 19.37
C LEU A 123 -1.22 7.41 18.16
N ASP A 124 -2.28 8.11 17.77
CA ASP A 124 -2.24 9.10 16.69
C ASP A 124 -1.34 10.28 17.07
N VAL A 125 -1.44 10.76 18.31
CA VAL A 125 -0.64 11.89 18.81
C VAL A 125 0.85 11.52 18.88
N ALA A 126 1.19 10.29 19.29
CA ALA A 126 2.58 9.82 19.26
C ALA A 126 3.17 9.87 17.84
N LEU A 127 2.38 9.49 16.83
CA LEU A 127 2.76 9.55 15.42
C LEU A 127 2.88 11.01 14.92
N GLU A 128 1.94 11.88 15.28
CA GLU A 128 1.96 13.31 14.94
C GLU A 128 3.22 14.01 15.49
N LEU A 129 3.66 13.63 16.70
CA LEU A 129 4.87 14.15 17.34
C LEU A 129 6.17 13.50 16.82
N GLY A 130 6.08 12.50 15.94
CA GLY A 130 7.24 11.76 15.44
C GLY A 130 8.01 11.00 16.53
N ARG A 131 7.31 10.58 17.59
CA ARG A 131 7.88 9.88 18.74
C ARG A 131 7.50 8.39 18.68
N ALA A 132 8.46 7.52 18.96
CA ALA A 132 8.20 6.09 19.01
C ALA A 132 7.37 5.74 20.26
N THR A 133 6.44 4.79 20.16
CA THR A 133 5.51 4.48 21.26
C THR A 133 6.18 3.81 22.46
N ASP A 134 7.38 3.26 22.29
CA ASP A 134 8.22 2.69 23.34
C ASP A 134 8.98 3.76 24.16
N THR A 135 9.10 4.99 23.64
CA THR A 135 9.66 6.14 24.37
C THR A 135 8.62 6.93 25.15
N LEU A 136 7.35 6.50 25.12
CA LEU A 136 6.22 7.25 25.68
C LEU A 136 5.49 6.47 26.78
N ALA A 137 4.99 7.21 27.76
CA ALA A 137 4.12 6.70 28.81
C ALA A 137 2.81 7.50 28.85
N CYS A 138 1.73 6.85 29.27
CA CYS A 138 0.42 7.49 29.38
C CYS A 138 -0.28 7.10 30.68
N THR A 139 -1.05 8.02 31.25
CA THR A 139 -1.87 7.76 32.44
C THR A 139 -3.20 8.50 32.39
N PRO A 140 -4.30 7.94 32.93
CA PRO A 140 -5.52 8.71 33.16
C PRO A 140 -5.25 9.96 34.00
N GLN A 141 -5.93 11.05 33.69
CA GLN A 141 -5.77 12.30 34.45
C GLN A 141 -6.19 12.09 35.91
N GLY A 142 -5.34 12.52 36.85
CA GLY A 142 -5.54 12.33 38.29
C GLY A 142 -4.80 11.11 38.87
N LEU A 143 -4.04 10.37 38.07
CA LEU A 143 -3.13 9.33 38.56
C LEU A 143 -1.66 9.78 38.46
N GLU A 144 -0.86 9.42 39.45
CA GLU A 144 0.58 9.74 39.51
C GLU A 144 1.45 8.64 38.87
N VAL A 145 0.86 7.47 38.59
CA VAL A 145 1.51 6.33 37.95
C VAL A 145 0.83 6.01 36.63
N GLY A 146 1.56 5.46 35.65
CA GLY A 146 1.07 5.25 34.30
C GLY A 146 1.58 3.98 33.65
N PHE A 147 1.25 3.82 32.37
CA PHE A 147 1.57 2.66 31.56
C PHE A 147 2.49 3.05 30.40
N SER A 148 3.35 2.11 29.96
CA SER A 148 4.09 2.30 28.70
C SER A 148 3.10 2.26 27.53
N LEU A 149 3.13 3.28 26.68
CA LEU A 149 2.18 3.40 25.58
C LEU A 149 2.26 2.20 24.62
N SER A 150 3.48 1.73 24.31
CA SER A 150 3.69 0.54 23.49
C SER A 150 3.05 -0.73 24.06
N GLN A 151 3.05 -0.89 25.39
CA GLN A 151 2.51 -2.09 26.06
C GLN A 151 0.98 -2.09 26.10
N VAL A 152 0.36 -0.91 26.22
CA VAL A 152 -1.10 -0.78 26.35
C VAL A 152 -1.80 -0.38 25.06
N ALA A 153 -1.07 -0.09 23.99
CA ALA A 153 -1.60 0.23 22.66
C ALA A 153 -2.74 -0.70 22.18
N PRO A 154 -2.66 -2.04 22.37
CA PRO A 154 -3.74 -2.94 21.96
C PRO A 154 -5.04 -2.77 22.74
N LEU A 155 -4.98 -2.24 23.96
CA LEU A 155 -6.11 -2.04 24.86
C LEU A 155 -6.75 -0.65 24.75
N LEU A 156 -5.98 0.35 24.29
CA LEU A 156 -6.45 1.71 24.05
C LEU A 156 -7.13 1.86 22.68
N SER A 157 -6.94 0.88 21.81
CA SER A 157 -7.67 0.75 20.56
C SER A 157 -9.06 0.17 20.86
N PRO A 158 -10.17 0.78 20.42
CA PRO A 158 -11.49 0.24 20.71
C PRO A 158 -11.62 -1.20 20.18
N PRO A 159 -12.17 -2.15 20.98
CA PRO A 159 -12.53 -3.45 20.46
C PRO A 159 -13.62 -3.23 19.41
N GLU A 160 -13.48 -3.86 18.23
CA GLU A 160 -14.54 -3.89 17.21
C GLU A 160 -15.88 -4.19 17.91
N GLU A 161 -16.83 -3.25 17.84
CA GLU A 161 -18.20 -3.55 18.25
C GLU A 161 -18.67 -4.73 17.43
N VAL A 162 -18.85 -5.85 18.13
CA VAL A 162 -19.45 -7.06 17.59
C VAL A 162 -20.89 -6.72 17.25
N ALA A 163 -21.11 -6.27 16.01
CA ALA A 163 -22.39 -6.40 15.36
C ALA A 163 -22.82 -7.87 15.53
N VAL A 164 -24.01 -8.05 16.11
CA VAL A 164 -24.66 -9.34 16.31
C VAL A 164 -24.48 -10.18 15.05
N ARG A 165 -23.65 -11.23 15.14
CA ARG A 165 -23.53 -12.24 14.09
C ARG A 165 -24.80 -13.08 14.08
N PRO A 166 -25.58 -13.14 12.99
CA PRO A 166 -26.25 -14.37 12.68
C PRO A 166 -25.15 -15.40 12.41
N GLY A 167 -25.24 -16.57 13.05
CA GLY A 167 -24.26 -17.63 12.91
C GLY A 167 -23.97 -17.94 11.44
N GLY A 168 -22.72 -17.71 11.03
CA GLY A 168 -22.26 -17.85 9.65
C GLY A 168 -20.74 -17.99 9.59
N LYS A 169 -20.28 -19.18 10.00
CA LYS A 169 -19.05 -19.91 9.60
C LYS A 169 -18.08 -19.16 8.70
N LYS A 170 -16.80 -19.06 9.10
CA LYS A 170 -15.52 -19.26 8.34
C LYS A 170 -15.48 -19.12 6.78
N LEU A 171 -16.41 -18.44 6.11
CA LEU A 171 -16.57 -18.34 4.65
C LEU A 171 -16.18 -16.96 4.08
N LEU A 172 -15.98 -15.95 4.93
CA LEU A 172 -15.97 -14.55 4.51
C LEU A 172 -14.83 -14.14 3.56
N VAL A 173 -13.65 -14.76 3.62
CA VAL A 173 -12.55 -14.36 2.71
C VAL A 173 -12.83 -14.81 1.26
N ALA A 174 -13.50 -15.95 1.07
CA ALA A 174 -13.87 -16.47 -0.25
C ALA A 174 -15.23 -15.92 -0.75
N GLU A 175 -16.09 -15.43 0.14
CA GLU A 175 -17.36 -14.77 -0.23
C GLU A 175 -17.17 -13.29 -0.58
N GLN A 176 -16.22 -12.57 0.02
CA GLN A 176 -15.99 -11.15 -0.24
C GLN A 176 -15.35 -10.84 -1.61
N ASN A 177 -14.69 -11.81 -2.25
CA ASN A 177 -14.01 -11.61 -3.53
C ASN A 177 -14.79 -12.23 -4.72
N ARG A 178 -16.08 -11.92 -4.81
CA ARG A 178 -16.97 -12.35 -5.89
C ARG A 178 -17.55 -11.14 -6.61
N GLY A 179 -17.92 -11.33 -7.87
CA GLY A 179 -18.57 -10.29 -8.68
C GLY A 179 -17.83 -9.96 -9.98
N ALA A 180 -18.55 -9.27 -10.86
CA ALA A 180 -18.08 -8.96 -12.21
C ALA A 180 -16.93 -7.93 -12.23
N HIS A 181 -16.92 -6.98 -11.31
CA HIS A 181 -15.98 -5.86 -11.29
C HIS A 181 -14.87 -6.08 -10.27
N LEU A 182 -13.64 -5.71 -10.61
CA LEU A 182 -12.47 -5.82 -9.73
C LEU A 182 -12.02 -4.43 -9.29
N CYS A 183 -12.16 -4.06 -8.01
CA CYS A 183 -11.73 -2.73 -7.56
C CYS A 183 -10.25 -2.47 -7.88
N PRO A 184 -9.90 -1.33 -8.53
CA PRO A 184 -8.54 -1.03 -8.95
C PRO A 184 -7.70 -0.48 -7.80
N VAL A 185 -8.04 -0.76 -6.55
CA VAL A 185 -7.33 -0.21 -5.38
C VAL A 185 -7.16 -1.29 -4.32
N CYS A 186 -8.23 -1.99 -3.95
CA CYS A 186 -8.15 -3.08 -2.97
C CYS A 186 -8.12 -4.48 -3.58
N TRP A 187 -8.35 -4.59 -4.89
CA TRP A 187 -8.35 -5.85 -5.67
C TRP A 187 -9.39 -6.87 -5.21
N THR A 188 -10.42 -6.39 -4.52
CA THR A 188 -11.60 -7.18 -4.18
C THR A 188 -12.66 -7.00 -5.26
N ARG A 189 -13.29 -8.12 -5.64
CA ARG A 189 -14.40 -8.13 -6.58
C ARG A 189 -15.72 -7.71 -5.92
N PHE A 190 -16.60 -7.13 -6.71
CA PHE A 190 -17.95 -6.74 -6.31
C PHE A 190 -18.87 -6.68 -7.55
N ASP A 191 -20.18 -6.78 -7.34
CA ASP A 191 -21.16 -6.58 -8.41
C ASP A 191 -21.61 -5.12 -8.48
N ALA A 192 -22.13 -4.70 -9.63
CA ALA A 192 -22.57 -3.31 -9.83
C ALA A 192 -23.58 -2.84 -8.76
N GLY A 193 -24.45 -3.74 -8.30
CA GLY A 193 -25.42 -3.46 -7.24
C GLY A 193 -24.82 -3.27 -5.84
N ASP A 194 -23.58 -3.69 -5.61
CA ASP A 194 -22.89 -3.49 -4.34
C ASP A 194 -22.21 -2.13 -4.27
N ALA A 195 -22.02 -1.43 -5.40
CA ALA A 195 -21.34 -0.15 -5.44
C ALA A 195 -22.05 0.90 -4.58
N LEU A 196 -21.28 1.63 -3.76
CA LEU A 196 -21.82 2.70 -2.92
C LEU A 196 -21.97 3.97 -3.76
N SER A 197 -23.02 4.76 -3.53
CA SER A 197 -23.13 6.13 -4.04
C SER A 197 -22.42 7.11 -3.09
N ILE A 198 -21.83 8.17 -3.64
CA ILE A 198 -21.21 9.25 -2.87
C ILE A 198 -22.16 10.44 -2.80
N ALA A 199 -22.47 10.89 -1.58
CA ALA A 199 -23.36 12.03 -1.36
C ALA A 199 -22.81 13.32 -1.95
N VAL A 200 -23.71 14.13 -2.52
CA VAL A 200 -23.37 15.43 -3.15
C VAL A 200 -23.59 16.57 -2.17
N HIS A 201 -24.66 16.52 -1.37
CA HIS A 201 -25.00 17.60 -0.44
C HIS A 201 -23.87 17.87 0.57
N GLU A 202 -23.61 19.15 0.85
CA GLU A 202 -22.46 19.56 1.66
C GLU A 202 -22.50 19.02 3.09
N ASP A 203 -23.68 19.04 3.69
CA ASP A 203 -23.93 18.57 5.06
C ASP A 203 -23.85 17.05 5.21
N LEU A 204 -23.79 16.29 4.11
CA LEU A 204 -23.65 14.84 4.13
C LEU A 204 -22.17 14.42 4.11
N ARG A 205 -21.39 14.97 5.05
CA ARG A 205 -20.05 14.50 5.39
C ARG A 205 -20.10 13.58 6.62
N GLY A 206 -19.03 12.83 6.86
CA GLY A 206 -18.93 11.86 7.94
C GLY A 206 -19.13 10.44 7.45
N ASP A 207 -18.19 9.96 6.63
CA ASP A 207 -18.15 8.55 6.28
C ASP A 207 -17.79 7.74 7.53
N PRO A 208 -18.59 6.73 7.92
CA PRO A 208 -18.37 6.00 9.17
C PRO A 208 -17.08 5.16 9.18
N ILE A 209 -16.40 4.99 8.03
CA ILE A 209 -15.10 4.30 7.95
C ILE A 209 -13.98 5.26 7.54
N LEU A 210 -14.22 6.15 6.57
CA LEU A 210 -13.16 7.06 6.09
C LEU A 210 -13.02 8.36 6.91
N GLY A 211 -13.95 8.65 7.82
CA GLY A 211 -13.85 9.77 8.76
C GLY A 211 -14.78 10.95 8.45
N SER A 212 -14.75 11.93 9.35
CA SER A 212 -15.61 13.11 9.37
C SER A 212 -15.51 13.97 8.11
N ASP A 213 -14.32 14.03 7.52
CA ASP A 213 -14.03 15.01 6.47
C ASP A 213 -14.45 14.53 5.07
N VAL A 214 -14.88 13.29 4.95
CA VAL A 214 -15.22 12.68 3.66
C VAL A 214 -16.73 12.67 3.46
N ARG A 215 -17.19 12.91 2.23
CA ARG A 215 -18.61 12.75 1.85
C ARG A 215 -19.11 11.35 2.20
N LEU A 216 -20.36 11.26 2.67
CA LEU A 216 -21.02 10.02 3.03
C LEU A 216 -21.10 9.08 1.83
N ARG A 217 -20.70 7.83 2.03
CA ARG A 217 -20.96 6.73 1.10
C ARG A 217 -22.09 5.87 1.61
N PHE A 218 -23.06 5.60 0.74
CA PHE A 218 -24.28 4.91 1.12
C PHE A 218 -24.73 3.95 0.02
N GLN A 219 -25.48 2.92 0.41
CA GLN A 219 -26.16 2.06 -0.55
C GLN A 219 -27.39 2.81 -1.08
N PRO A 220 -27.49 3.04 -2.40
CA PRO A 220 -28.61 3.80 -2.95
C PRO A 220 -29.91 3.00 -2.83
N THR A 221 -30.92 3.63 -2.23
CA THR A 221 -32.27 3.04 -2.08
C THR A 221 -33.34 3.82 -2.84
N ARG A 222 -32.99 5.00 -3.36
CA ARG A 222 -33.87 5.90 -4.10
C ARG A 222 -33.17 6.36 -5.36
N PHE A 223 -33.95 6.47 -6.44
CA PHE A 223 -33.48 6.89 -7.76
C PHE A 223 -34.46 7.87 -8.37
N ASN A 224 -33.96 8.77 -9.22
CA ASN A 224 -34.81 9.63 -10.05
C ASN A 224 -35.25 8.92 -11.35
N ASP A 225 -36.04 9.61 -12.17
CA ASP A 225 -36.56 9.07 -13.44
C ASP A 225 -35.47 8.75 -14.48
N GLN A 226 -34.24 9.23 -14.27
CA GLN A 226 -33.07 8.95 -15.11
C GLN A 226 -32.23 7.76 -14.59
N GLY A 227 -32.65 7.14 -13.48
CA GLY A 227 -31.91 6.04 -12.85
C GLY A 227 -30.70 6.48 -12.02
N LEU A 228 -30.55 7.77 -11.72
CA LEU A 228 -29.49 8.27 -10.84
C LEU A 228 -29.89 8.13 -9.38
N ALA A 229 -28.96 7.66 -8.55
CA ALA A 229 -29.16 7.54 -7.11
C ALA A 229 -29.42 8.91 -6.48
N LEU A 230 -30.31 8.96 -5.47
CA LEU A 230 -30.58 10.16 -4.69
C LEU A 230 -29.95 10.06 -3.30
N ASP A 231 -29.23 11.10 -2.89
CA ASP A 231 -28.75 11.21 -1.52
C ASP A 231 -29.89 11.46 -0.51
N PRO A 232 -29.65 11.33 0.81
CA PRO A 232 -30.64 11.63 1.83
C PRO A 232 -31.34 12.99 1.73
N MET A 233 -30.71 13.99 1.08
CA MET A 233 -31.27 15.33 0.87
C MET A 233 -31.98 15.46 -0.50
N GLY A 234 -32.06 14.39 -1.28
CA GLY A 234 -32.77 14.33 -2.55
C GLY A 234 -31.96 14.84 -3.75
N LEU A 235 -30.64 15.04 -3.62
CA LEU A 235 -29.78 15.41 -4.75
C LEU A 235 -29.31 14.17 -5.51
N ALA A 236 -29.23 14.29 -6.84
CA ALA A 236 -28.76 13.21 -7.69
C ALA A 236 -27.24 13.01 -7.57
N CYS A 237 -26.82 11.78 -7.30
CA CYS A 237 -25.43 11.35 -7.21
C CYS A 237 -24.99 10.67 -8.50
N THR A 238 -23.83 11.08 -9.02
CA THR A 238 -23.18 10.44 -10.18
C THR A 238 -21.92 9.65 -9.80
N ASP A 239 -21.33 9.99 -8.66
CA ASP A 239 -20.11 9.35 -8.18
C ASP A 239 -20.42 8.08 -7.40
N ILE A 240 -19.60 7.06 -7.64
CA ILE A 240 -19.68 5.77 -6.96
C ILE A 240 -18.37 5.43 -6.26
N ALA A 241 -18.44 4.56 -5.26
CA ALA A 241 -17.31 4.09 -4.49
C ALA A 241 -17.34 2.56 -4.35
N CYS A 242 -16.14 1.98 -4.21
CA CYS A 242 -15.99 0.57 -3.91
C CYS A 242 -16.66 0.21 -2.57
N PRO A 243 -17.46 -0.86 -2.47
CA PRO A 243 -18.08 -1.27 -1.21
C PRO A 243 -17.07 -1.69 -0.14
N HIS A 244 -15.91 -2.18 -0.57
CA HIS A 244 -14.89 -2.75 0.32
C HIS A 244 -13.94 -1.68 0.86
N CYS A 245 -13.29 -0.93 -0.05
CA CYS A 245 -12.29 0.06 0.33
C CYS A 245 -12.81 1.49 0.36
N ARG A 246 -14.05 1.72 -0.07
CA ARG A 246 -14.70 3.03 -0.12
C ARG A 246 -14.00 4.08 -0.99
N ARG A 247 -12.94 3.73 -1.70
CA ARG A 247 -12.34 4.65 -2.68
C ARG A 247 -13.35 4.95 -3.79
N GLN A 248 -13.47 6.23 -4.15
CA GLN A 248 -14.24 6.68 -5.30
C GLN A 248 -13.69 6.01 -6.56
N LEU A 249 -14.58 5.49 -7.38
CA LEU A 249 -14.22 4.87 -8.65
C LEU A 249 -14.37 5.91 -9.78
N PRO A 250 -13.60 5.75 -10.87
CA PRO A 250 -13.73 6.59 -12.06
C PRO A 250 -15.17 6.68 -12.61
N PRO A 251 -15.53 7.78 -13.28
CA PRO A 251 -16.80 7.86 -14.01
C PRO A 251 -16.94 6.73 -15.04
N GLY A 252 -18.13 6.12 -15.12
CA GLY A 252 -18.41 5.01 -16.05
C GLY A 252 -17.63 3.73 -15.75
N TYR A 253 -17.08 3.58 -14.54
CA TYR A 253 -16.30 2.40 -14.15
C TYR A 253 -17.09 1.09 -14.33
N LEU A 254 -18.39 1.07 -14.05
CA LEU A 254 -19.18 -0.15 -14.18
C LEU A 254 -19.49 -0.53 -15.64
N ASP A 255 -19.36 0.41 -16.58
CA ASP A 255 -19.80 0.23 -17.97
C ASP A 255 -18.70 -0.26 -18.92
N ARG A 256 -17.48 -0.44 -18.41
CA ARG A 256 -16.28 -0.65 -19.23
C ARG A 256 -15.43 -1.80 -18.70
N THR A 257 -14.67 -2.43 -19.59
CA THR A 257 -13.66 -3.41 -19.20
C THR A 257 -12.41 -2.69 -18.70
N HIS A 258 -11.77 -3.22 -17.67
CA HIS A 258 -10.56 -2.65 -17.08
C HIS A 258 -9.41 -3.63 -17.16
N HIS A 259 -8.28 -3.17 -17.70
CA HIS A 259 -7.04 -3.95 -17.77
C HIS A 259 -6.01 -3.36 -16.83
N ILE A 260 -5.61 -4.13 -15.83
CA ILE A 260 -4.53 -3.75 -14.90
C ILE A 260 -3.18 -4.14 -15.52
N ILE A 261 -2.26 -3.19 -15.57
CA ILE A 261 -0.89 -3.35 -16.05
C ILE A 261 0.05 -2.94 -14.93
N SER A 262 0.86 -3.88 -14.45
CA SER A 262 1.83 -3.64 -13.38
C SER A 262 3.20 -3.30 -13.96
N LEU A 263 3.76 -2.14 -13.62
CA LEU A 263 5.15 -1.82 -13.88
C LEU A 263 6.01 -2.24 -12.68
N ILE A 264 6.95 -3.15 -12.90
CA ILE A 264 7.88 -3.66 -11.89
C ILE A 264 9.31 -3.28 -12.29
N GLY A 265 10.18 -3.03 -11.31
CA GLY A 265 11.59 -2.80 -11.55
C GLY A 265 12.31 -2.31 -10.30
N ALA A 266 13.62 -2.48 -10.27
CA ALA A 266 14.44 -2.07 -9.13
C ALA A 266 14.29 -0.57 -8.78
N PRO A 267 14.54 -0.19 -7.52
CA PRO A 267 14.68 1.22 -7.16
C PRO A 267 15.65 1.91 -8.11
N SER A 268 15.30 3.10 -8.59
CA SER A 268 16.10 3.88 -9.55
C SER A 268 16.26 3.29 -10.97
N ALA A 269 15.54 2.23 -11.34
CA ALA A 269 15.55 1.67 -12.71
C ALA A 269 14.97 2.62 -13.78
N GLY A 270 14.26 3.67 -13.37
CA GLY A 270 13.69 4.68 -14.24
C GLY A 270 12.17 4.57 -14.47
N LYS A 271 11.45 3.79 -13.66
CA LYS A 271 9.99 3.57 -13.77
C LYS A 271 9.18 4.85 -13.88
N SER A 272 9.43 5.81 -12.99
CA SER A 272 8.71 7.08 -12.93
C SER A 272 8.90 7.91 -14.21
N TYR A 273 10.13 7.93 -14.76
CA TYR A 273 10.40 8.53 -16.07
C TYR A 273 9.73 7.74 -17.21
N TYR A 274 9.79 6.40 -17.16
CA TYR A 274 9.14 5.53 -18.14
C TYR A 274 7.62 5.77 -18.18
N LEU A 275 6.93 5.87 -17.05
CA LEU A 275 5.49 6.15 -16.99
C LEU A 275 5.12 7.54 -17.50
N ALA A 276 5.87 8.57 -17.10
CA ALA A 276 5.65 9.94 -17.56
C ALA A 276 5.79 10.06 -19.08
N VAL A 277 6.81 9.40 -19.64
CA VAL A 277 7.04 9.36 -21.08
C VAL A 277 6.01 8.47 -21.79
N LEU A 278 5.73 7.28 -21.28
CA LEU A 278 4.73 6.36 -21.83
C LEU A 278 3.38 7.04 -22.00
N THR A 279 2.86 7.67 -20.94
CA THR A 279 1.55 8.33 -21.00
C THR A 279 1.51 9.49 -21.99
N ARG A 280 2.62 10.25 -22.14
CA ARG A 280 2.74 11.27 -23.20
C ARG A 280 2.77 10.64 -24.59
N THR A 281 3.60 9.61 -24.79
CA THR A 281 3.72 8.91 -26.07
C THR A 281 2.41 8.27 -26.50
N LEU A 282 1.66 7.64 -25.58
CA LEU A 282 0.35 7.06 -25.89
C LEU A 282 -0.67 8.13 -26.32
N GLN A 283 -0.66 9.30 -25.69
CA GLN A 283 -1.53 10.41 -26.05
C GLN A 283 -1.28 10.93 -27.48
N GLU A 284 -0.02 10.92 -27.92
CA GLU A 284 0.38 11.37 -29.26
C GLU A 284 0.24 10.28 -30.32
N ARG A 285 0.65 9.04 -29.99
CA ARG A 285 0.82 7.95 -30.96
C ARG A 285 -0.43 7.12 -31.18
N LEU A 286 -1.24 6.84 -30.15
CA LEU A 286 -2.44 5.99 -30.32
C LEU A 286 -3.44 6.51 -31.38
N PRO A 287 -3.65 7.83 -31.55
CA PRO A 287 -4.48 8.34 -32.64
C PRO A 287 -3.92 8.02 -34.03
N GLU A 288 -2.60 8.08 -34.19
CA GLU A 288 -1.92 7.81 -35.47
C GLU A 288 -1.80 6.29 -35.73
N ASP A 289 -1.39 5.54 -34.70
CA ASP A 289 -1.04 4.12 -34.77
C ASP A 289 -2.26 3.21 -34.92
N PHE A 290 -3.39 3.53 -34.25
CA PHE A 290 -4.56 2.66 -34.16
C PHE A 290 -5.90 3.38 -34.32
N ASN A 291 -5.90 4.70 -34.55
CA ASN A 291 -7.08 5.55 -34.49
C ASN A 291 -7.84 5.43 -33.15
N LEU A 292 -7.06 5.43 -32.06
CA LEU A 292 -7.54 5.34 -30.68
C LEU A 292 -7.25 6.65 -29.94
N ALA A 293 -8.21 7.14 -29.17
CA ALA A 293 -8.00 8.23 -28.24
C ALA A 293 -7.56 7.70 -26.88
N PHE A 294 -6.55 8.33 -26.28
CA PHE A 294 -6.08 8.08 -24.92
C PHE A 294 -6.46 9.26 -24.04
N LYS A 295 -7.28 9.04 -23.01
CA LYS A 295 -7.81 10.09 -22.15
C LYS A 295 -7.60 9.77 -20.67
N ASP A 296 -7.38 10.82 -19.89
CA ASP A 296 -7.32 10.74 -18.43
C ASP A 296 -8.69 10.28 -17.88
N GLY A 297 -8.72 9.10 -17.27
CA GLY A 297 -9.94 8.50 -16.72
C GLY A 297 -10.18 8.83 -15.25
N ASP A 298 -9.15 9.29 -14.53
CA ASP A 298 -9.22 9.75 -13.15
C ASP A 298 -8.25 10.93 -12.94
N PRO A 299 -8.64 12.16 -13.34
CA PRO A 299 -7.75 13.31 -13.24
C PRO A 299 -7.24 13.57 -11.81
N SER A 300 -8.04 13.22 -10.80
CA SER A 300 -7.68 13.36 -9.39
C SER A 300 -6.61 12.33 -8.98
N GLY A 301 -6.79 11.06 -9.34
CA GLY A 301 -5.83 9.99 -9.08
C GLY A 301 -4.55 10.13 -9.90
N ASN A 302 -4.64 10.67 -11.11
CA ASN A 302 -3.52 10.86 -12.03
C ASN A 302 -2.72 12.14 -11.77
N MET A 303 -3.10 12.97 -10.79
CA MET A 303 -2.47 14.27 -10.54
C MET A 303 -0.94 14.18 -10.42
N LEU A 304 -0.42 13.20 -9.68
CA LEU A 304 1.03 13.01 -9.51
C LEU A 304 1.73 12.70 -10.83
N LEU A 305 1.20 11.75 -11.61
CA LEU A 305 1.78 11.38 -12.90
C LEU A 305 1.67 12.52 -13.92
N ASN A 306 0.57 13.26 -13.90
CA ASN A 306 0.38 14.47 -14.70
C ASN A 306 1.40 15.55 -14.33
N GLN A 307 1.69 15.76 -13.04
CA GLN A 307 2.74 16.68 -12.59
C GLN A 307 4.11 16.23 -13.10
N MET A 308 4.48 14.95 -12.93
CA MET A 308 5.76 14.42 -13.42
C MET A 308 5.93 14.57 -14.93
N ARG A 309 4.88 14.27 -15.70
CA ARG A 309 4.85 14.46 -17.15
C ARG A 309 5.06 15.94 -17.50
N ASN A 310 4.33 16.84 -16.85
CA ASN A 310 4.44 18.27 -17.11
C ASN A 310 5.84 18.80 -16.74
N THR A 311 6.39 18.40 -15.60
CA THR A 311 7.77 18.72 -15.21
C THR A 311 8.77 18.28 -16.29
N LEU A 312 8.65 17.06 -16.80
CA LEU A 312 9.58 16.54 -17.80
C LEU A 312 9.48 17.25 -19.15
N PHE A 313 8.26 17.48 -19.65
CA PHE A 313 8.02 18.00 -21.00
C PHE A 313 7.85 19.52 -21.08
N SER A 314 7.79 20.23 -19.94
CA SER A 314 7.76 21.70 -19.87
C SER A 314 9.04 22.32 -19.31
N ALA A 315 10.00 21.50 -18.88
CA ALA A 315 11.30 21.98 -18.40
C ALA A 315 12.12 22.61 -19.53
N ALA A 316 12.80 23.72 -19.22
CA ALA A 316 13.76 24.36 -20.12
C ALA A 316 15.20 23.89 -19.84
N THR A 317 15.46 23.40 -18.62
CA THR A 317 16.78 22.97 -18.16
C THR A 317 16.78 21.56 -17.55
N PRO A 318 17.92 20.85 -17.52
CA PRO A 318 18.02 19.54 -16.85
C PRO A 318 17.66 19.59 -15.37
N GLU A 319 17.92 20.69 -14.67
CA GLU A 319 17.56 20.84 -13.25
C GLU A 319 16.03 20.86 -13.06
N GLU A 320 15.30 21.53 -13.94
CA GLU A 320 13.83 21.54 -13.94
C GLU A 320 13.24 20.19 -14.36
N ALA A 321 13.91 19.43 -15.24
CA ALA A 321 13.47 18.12 -15.71
C ALA A 321 13.73 16.96 -14.72
N LEU A 322 14.29 17.27 -13.54
CA LEU A 322 14.62 16.31 -12.51
C LEU A 322 13.38 15.89 -11.72
N LEU A 323 13.02 14.61 -11.78
CA LEU A 323 11.94 14.06 -10.96
C LEU A 323 12.50 13.72 -9.57
N GLY A 324 11.99 14.39 -8.53
CA GLY A 324 12.41 14.19 -7.14
C GLY A 324 11.84 12.90 -6.53
N LYS A 325 12.65 12.15 -5.76
CA LYS A 325 12.20 10.95 -5.01
C LYS A 325 11.12 11.30 -3.97
N THR A 326 11.27 12.46 -3.33
CA THR A 326 10.36 12.96 -2.29
C THR A 326 8.93 13.24 -2.76
N ALA A 327 8.73 13.48 -4.07
CA ALA A 327 7.39 13.62 -4.64
C ALA A 327 6.64 12.28 -4.76
N LEU A 328 7.37 11.16 -4.73
CA LEU A 328 6.86 9.83 -5.05
C LEU A 328 6.59 8.97 -3.80
N GLU A 329 7.41 9.06 -2.75
CA GLU A 329 7.38 8.11 -1.63
C GLU A 329 6.17 8.27 -0.69
N GLY A 330 5.59 9.48 -0.56
CA GLY A 330 4.42 9.72 0.29
C GLY A 330 3.08 9.88 -0.44
N ALA A 331 3.11 10.27 -1.71
CA ALA A 331 1.91 10.63 -2.48
C ALA A 331 1.35 9.48 -3.34
N THR A 332 2.14 8.42 -3.57
CA THR A 332 1.73 7.25 -4.37
C THR A 332 0.90 6.24 -3.58
N TYR A 333 0.75 6.41 -2.28
CA TYR A 333 -0.05 5.52 -1.43
C TYR A 333 -1.21 6.24 -0.75
N GLU A 334 -2.23 5.47 -0.40
CA GLU A 334 -3.41 5.94 0.31
C GLU A 334 -3.80 4.93 1.38
N ARG A 335 -4.10 5.40 2.60
CA ARG A 335 -4.62 4.54 3.66
C ARG A 335 -6.10 4.30 3.45
N LEU A 336 -6.47 3.04 3.20
CA LEU A 336 -7.85 2.64 2.91
C LEU A 336 -8.20 1.35 3.65
N PRO A 337 -9.50 1.12 3.93
CA PRO A 337 -9.97 -0.12 4.54
C PRO A 337 -9.80 -1.28 3.57
N ARG A 338 -9.26 -2.39 4.06
CA ARG A 338 -9.18 -3.66 3.34
C ARG A 338 -9.26 -4.81 4.34
N LEU A 339 -10.21 -5.72 4.12
CA LEU A 339 -10.43 -6.90 4.98
C LEU A 339 -10.51 -6.55 6.48
N GLY A 340 -11.21 -5.46 6.81
CA GLY A 340 -11.40 -5.00 8.20
C GLY A 340 -10.24 -4.20 8.81
N ARG A 341 -9.17 -3.90 8.06
CA ARG A 341 -8.02 -3.12 8.56
C ARG A 341 -7.70 -1.93 7.67
N MET A 342 -7.19 -0.85 8.25
CA MET A 342 -6.67 0.30 7.50
C MET A 342 -5.23 0.03 7.05
N VAL A 343 -5.05 -0.20 5.75
CA VAL A 343 -3.75 -0.53 5.14
C VAL A 343 -3.35 0.52 4.11
N SER A 344 -2.04 0.65 3.87
CA SER A 344 -1.52 1.51 2.81
C SER A 344 -1.64 0.79 1.46
N LEU A 345 -2.41 1.35 0.52
CA LEU A 345 -2.63 0.79 -0.82
C LEU A 345 -2.02 1.73 -1.87
N PRO A 346 -1.38 1.19 -2.93
CA PRO A 346 -0.85 2.00 -4.01
C PRO A 346 -1.99 2.66 -4.79
N ARG A 347 -1.78 3.92 -5.16
CA ARG A 347 -2.69 4.66 -6.03
C ARG A 347 -2.51 4.19 -7.47
N PRO A 348 -3.57 3.70 -8.13
CA PRO A 348 -3.53 3.39 -9.55
C PRO A 348 -3.53 4.66 -10.40
N PHE A 349 -2.93 4.60 -11.60
CA PHE A 349 -3.14 5.60 -12.63
C PHE A 349 -4.14 5.08 -13.68
N ILE A 350 -5.27 5.75 -13.85
CA ILE A 350 -6.39 5.22 -14.63
C ILE A 350 -6.61 6.05 -15.89
N TYR A 351 -6.51 5.40 -17.05
CA TYR A 351 -6.73 6.00 -18.35
C TYR A 351 -7.80 5.24 -19.13
N SER A 352 -8.45 5.92 -20.07
CA SER A 352 -9.39 5.31 -21.00
C SER A 352 -8.83 5.32 -22.42
N ILE A 353 -9.06 4.23 -23.13
CA ILE A 353 -8.73 4.06 -24.54
C ILE A 353 -10.03 3.82 -25.28
N SER A 354 -10.35 4.69 -26.25
CA SER A 354 -11.60 4.63 -27.00
C SER A 354 -11.36 4.77 -28.49
N ARG A 355 -12.08 4.03 -29.32
CA ARG A 355 -12.05 4.25 -30.77
C ARG A 355 -12.74 5.58 -31.12
N THR A 356 -12.11 6.38 -31.96
CA THR A 356 -12.70 7.66 -32.40
C THR A 356 -13.97 7.39 -33.22
N GLY A 357 -15.03 8.17 -32.96
CA GLY A 357 -16.27 8.11 -33.74
C GLY A 357 -17.19 6.89 -33.49
N ARG A 358 -16.86 5.98 -32.57
CA ARG A 358 -17.74 4.87 -32.18
C ARG A 358 -18.17 4.99 -30.71
N VAL A 359 -19.48 4.94 -30.48
CA VAL A 359 -20.07 4.96 -29.14
C VAL A 359 -19.98 3.54 -28.56
N ARG A 360 -19.42 3.38 -27.35
CA ARG A 360 -19.24 2.13 -26.57
C ARG A 360 -18.07 1.20 -26.96
N ASP A 361 -17.14 1.61 -27.82
CA ASP A 361 -15.89 0.86 -28.09
C ASP A 361 -14.73 1.46 -27.26
N GLU A 362 -14.77 1.19 -25.95
CA GLU A 362 -13.88 1.79 -24.96
C GLU A 362 -13.44 0.79 -23.88
N THR A 363 -12.17 0.86 -23.49
CA THR A 363 -11.59 0.08 -22.39
C THR A 363 -10.77 0.99 -21.50
N SER A 364 -10.68 0.66 -20.22
CA SER A 364 -9.77 1.32 -19.28
C SER A 364 -8.46 0.57 -19.19
N VAL A 365 -7.37 1.32 -19.07
CA VAL A 365 -6.04 0.81 -18.72
C VAL A 365 -5.63 1.42 -17.39
N ILE A 366 -5.28 0.55 -16.44
CA ILE A 366 -4.89 0.93 -15.09
C ILE A 366 -3.41 0.60 -14.93
N LEU A 367 -2.58 1.61 -14.75
CA LEU A 367 -1.13 1.47 -14.58
C LEU A 367 -0.77 1.57 -13.10
N TYR A 368 0.04 0.64 -12.60
CA TYR A 368 0.67 0.74 -11.28
C TYR A 368 2.17 0.96 -11.40
N ASP A 369 2.69 1.95 -10.68
CA ASP A 369 4.13 2.07 -10.41
C ASP A 369 4.46 1.25 -9.16
N ASN A 370 4.87 0.00 -9.33
CA ASN A 370 5.31 -0.78 -8.19
C ASN A 370 6.76 -0.48 -7.93
N ALA A 371 7.01 0.22 -6.82
CA ALA A 371 8.34 0.26 -6.27
C ALA A 371 8.82 -1.19 -6.02
N GLY A 372 9.97 -1.55 -6.59
CA GLY A 372 10.67 -2.80 -6.28
C GLY A 372 10.93 -2.97 -4.78
N GLU A 373 10.83 -1.89 -4.01
CA GLU A 373 10.82 -1.85 -2.53
C GLU A 373 9.78 -2.80 -1.94
N HIS A 374 8.60 -2.96 -2.55
CA HIS A 374 7.64 -3.95 -2.07
C HIS A 374 8.20 -5.36 -2.19
N PHE A 375 8.94 -5.64 -3.25
CA PHE A 375 9.55 -6.94 -3.56
C PHE A 375 10.97 -7.08 -2.97
N GLU A 376 11.35 -6.24 -2.00
CA GLU A 376 12.55 -6.48 -1.21
C GLU A 376 12.35 -7.65 -0.24
N PRO A 377 13.37 -8.49 -0.03
CA PRO A 377 13.27 -9.63 0.89
C PRO A 377 12.93 -9.20 2.31
N GLY A 378 11.96 -9.88 2.95
CA GLY A 378 11.62 -9.71 4.37
C GLY A 378 10.36 -8.88 4.66
N ILE A 379 9.69 -8.32 3.65
CA ILE A 379 8.41 -7.62 3.82
C ILE A 379 7.25 -8.62 3.74
N ASP A 380 6.43 -8.71 4.80
CA ASP A 380 5.25 -9.58 4.83
C ASP A 380 4.15 -9.08 3.88
N ILE A 381 3.50 -10.01 3.16
CA ILE A 381 2.34 -9.76 2.28
C ILE A 381 1.15 -9.20 3.05
N HIS A 382 1.00 -9.54 4.33
CA HIS A 382 -0.06 -9.03 5.20
C HIS A 382 0.21 -7.60 5.65
N ASP A 383 1.47 -7.21 5.78
CA ASP A 383 1.90 -5.87 6.18
C ASP A 383 2.07 -4.92 4.98
N SER A 384 2.30 -5.48 3.78
CA SER A 384 2.39 -4.74 2.52
C SER A 384 1.55 -5.41 1.41
N PRO A 385 0.21 -5.24 1.43
CA PRO A 385 -0.68 -5.75 0.39
C PRO A 385 -0.42 -5.16 -1.00
N GLY A 386 0.44 -4.13 -1.11
CA GLY A 386 0.75 -3.39 -2.34
C GLY A 386 1.10 -4.25 -3.55
N ALA A 387 1.67 -5.45 -3.35
CA ALA A 387 2.04 -6.36 -4.43
C ALA A 387 0.88 -7.24 -4.97
N MET A 388 -0.30 -7.28 -4.33
CA MET A 388 -1.38 -8.21 -4.73
C MET A 388 -1.97 -7.93 -6.11
N HIS A 389 -1.94 -6.68 -6.57
CA HIS A 389 -2.48 -6.33 -7.88
C HIS A 389 -1.75 -7.07 -9.02
N VAL A 390 -0.46 -7.40 -8.86
CA VAL A 390 0.35 -8.17 -9.84
C VAL A 390 -0.29 -9.52 -10.16
N ALA A 391 -0.91 -10.17 -9.17
CA ALA A 391 -1.61 -11.44 -9.37
C ALA A 391 -2.95 -11.27 -10.12
N THR A 392 -3.49 -10.05 -10.18
CA THR A 392 -4.74 -9.73 -10.88
C THR A 392 -4.53 -8.99 -12.19
N SER A 393 -3.27 -8.75 -12.58
CA SER A 393 -2.92 -7.98 -13.77
C SER A 393 -3.24 -8.72 -15.06
N SER A 394 -3.70 -7.97 -16.06
CA SER A 394 -3.85 -8.44 -17.45
C SER A 394 -2.48 -8.55 -18.15
N GLY A 395 -1.46 -7.86 -17.65
CA GLY A 395 -0.07 -8.06 -18.06
C GLY A 395 0.92 -7.37 -17.14
N LEU A 396 2.17 -7.82 -17.23
CA LEU A 396 3.29 -7.31 -16.44
C LEU A 396 4.29 -6.63 -17.36
N ILE A 397 4.84 -5.50 -16.92
CA ILE A 397 5.98 -4.84 -17.56
C ILE A 397 7.11 -4.84 -16.54
N PHE A 398 8.18 -5.59 -16.81
CA PHE A 398 9.38 -5.58 -15.97
C PHE A 398 10.44 -4.69 -16.61
N LEU A 399 10.77 -3.57 -15.97
CA LEU A 399 11.77 -2.61 -16.42
C LEU A 399 13.14 -2.95 -15.82
N PHE A 400 14.01 -3.50 -16.66
CA PHE A 400 15.40 -3.81 -16.37
C PHE A 400 16.31 -2.64 -16.73
N ASP A 401 17.19 -2.25 -15.80
CA ASP A 401 18.21 -1.23 -15.95
C ASP A 401 19.59 -1.86 -16.24
N PRO A 402 20.04 -1.83 -17.51
CA PRO A 402 21.36 -2.35 -17.87
C PRO A 402 22.51 -1.53 -17.27
N THR A 403 22.29 -0.24 -16.97
CA THR A 403 23.33 0.63 -16.38
C THR A 403 23.54 0.35 -14.90
N ALA A 404 22.66 -0.42 -14.24
CA ALA A 404 22.87 -0.90 -12.87
C ALA A 404 23.60 -2.25 -12.83
N ASN A 405 23.47 -3.05 -13.89
CA ASN A 405 23.96 -4.43 -13.93
C ASN A 405 25.46 -4.52 -14.26
N ALA A 406 26.21 -5.25 -13.43
CA ALA A 406 27.67 -5.35 -13.57
C ALA A 406 28.11 -6.02 -14.89
N ARG A 407 27.37 -7.01 -15.40
CA ARG A 407 27.71 -7.70 -16.65
C ARG A 407 27.45 -6.79 -17.85
N PHE A 408 26.35 -6.05 -17.86
CA PHE A 408 26.10 -5.01 -18.87
C PHE A 408 27.16 -3.92 -18.83
N LYS A 409 27.52 -3.39 -17.66
CA LYS A 409 28.59 -2.39 -17.52
C LYS A 409 29.90 -2.84 -18.18
N SER A 410 30.27 -4.11 -18.04
CA SER A 410 31.48 -4.67 -18.66
C SER A 410 31.47 -4.64 -20.19
N ARG A 411 30.28 -4.66 -20.81
CA ARG A 411 30.08 -4.55 -22.26
C ARG A 411 29.92 -3.11 -22.75
N LEU A 412 29.70 -2.17 -21.85
CA LEU A 412 29.50 -0.75 -22.13
C LEU A 412 30.74 0.09 -21.82
N ILE A 413 31.91 -0.53 -21.67
CA ILE A 413 33.19 0.19 -21.52
C ILE A 413 33.41 1.10 -22.73
N GLY A 414 33.74 2.36 -22.46
CA GLY A 414 33.92 3.39 -23.50
C GLY A 414 32.64 4.12 -23.92
N VAL A 415 31.49 3.80 -23.31
CA VAL A 415 30.28 4.63 -23.44
C VAL A 415 30.37 5.79 -22.45
N GLU A 416 30.27 7.02 -22.94
CA GLU A 416 30.17 8.22 -22.11
C GLU A 416 28.76 8.37 -21.56
N ASP A 417 28.51 7.71 -20.43
CA ASP A 417 27.25 7.83 -19.71
C ASP A 417 27.52 8.02 -18.21
N PRO A 418 27.11 9.16 -17.61
CA PRO A 418 27.23 9.41 -16.18
C PRO A 418 26.65 8.28 -15.32
N GLN A 419 25.62 7.56 -15.80
CA GLN A 419 24.98 6.47 -15.07
C GLN A 419 25.90 5.27 -14.80
N LEU A 420 26.85 5.02 -15.71
CA LEU A 420 27.78 3.89 -15.59
C LEU A 420 28.84 4.12 -14.50
N THR A 421 29.14 5.39 -14.22
CA THR A 421 30.16 5.81 -13.24
C THR A 421 29.61 6.04 -11.82
N LEU A 422 28.28 6.04 -11.66
CA LEU A 422 27.64 6.17 -10.35
C LEU A 422 28.05 5.03 -9.40
N LYS A 423 28.63 5.41 -8.26
CA LYS A 423 29.00 4.49 -7.16
C LYS A 423 27.82 4.25 -6.23
N GLY A 424 27.81 3.09 -5.55
CA GLY A 424 26.83 2.77 -4.51
C GLY A 424 25.46 2.28 -5.02
N ARG A 425 25.28 2.05 -6.32
CA ARG A 425 24.11 1.34 -6.84
C ARG A 425 24.26 -0.16 -6.59
N ILE A 426 23.30 -0.73 -5.86
CA ILE A 426 23.19 -2.17 -5.63
C ILE A 426 22.33 -2.75 -6.77
N ASP A 427 22.82 -3.79 -7.43
CA ASP A 427 22.04 -4.53 -8.43
C ASP A 427 21.15 -5.56 -7.71
N GLN A 428 19.86 -5.23 -7.58
CA GLN A 428 18.84 -6.08 -6.93
C GLN A 428 17.83 -6.64 -7.93
N GLN A 429 18.11 -6.56 -9.22
CA GLN A 429 17.12 -6.87 -10.26
C GLN A 429 16.76 -8.36 -10.28
N ASP A 430 17.75 -9.24 -10.14
CA ASP A 430 17.55 -10.69 -10.04
C ASP A 430 16.73 -11.05 -8.78
N SER A 431 17.03 -10.43 -7.63
CA SER A 431 16.31 -10.67 -6.39
C SER A 431 14.85 -10.21 -6.45
N ILE A 432 14.59 -9.05 -7.07
CA ILE A 432 13.23 -8.53 -7.24
C ILE A 432 12.42 -9.45 -8.16
N LEU A 433 13.02 -9.97 -9.23
CA LEU A 433 12.36 -10.93 -10.11
C LEU A 433 12.00 -12.23 -9.38
N ALA A 434 12.94 -12.80 -8.61
CA ALA A 434 12.73 -14.02 -7.85
C ALA A 434 11.68 -13.86 -6.73
N GLU A 435 11.68 -12.71 -6.06
CA GLU A 435 10.67 -12.40 -5.04
C GLU A 435 9.29 -12.20 -5.69
N MET A 436 9.22 -11.51 -6.83
CA MET A 436 7.99 -11.38 -7.61
C MET A 436 7.43 -12.76 -8.01
N GLU A 437 8.28 -13.65 -8.52
CA GLU A 437 7.89 -15.04 -8.84
C GLU A 437 7.28 -15.75 -7.63
N THR A 438 8.01 -15.77 -6.51
CA THR A 438 7.60 -16.47 -5.29
C THR A 438 6.26 -15.94 -4.77
N ARG A 439 6.07 -14.63 -4.78
CA ARG A 439 4.83 -13.99 -4.32
C ARG A 439 3.67 -14.24 -5.26
N MET A 440 3.88 -14.13 -6.57
CA MET A 440 2.82 -14.40 -7.54
C MET A 440 2.34 -15.84 -7.44
N LYS A 441 3.27 -16.81 -7.40
CA LYS A 441 2.92 -18.23 -7.23
C LYS A 441 2.16 -18.47 -5.92
N ARG A 442 2.58 -17.86 -4.83
CA ARG A 442 1.89 -17.94 -3.53
C ARG A 442 0.47 -17.37 -3.59
N VAL A 443 0.27 -16.19 -4.16
CA VAL A 443 -1.04 -15.53 -4.23
C VAL A 443 -1.99 -16.26 -5.18
N LEU A 444 -1.48 -16.78 -6.30
CA LEU A 444 -2.25 -17.53 -7.29
C LEU A 444 -2.45 -19.00 -6.91
N GLY A 445 -1.78 -19.49 -5.86
CA GLY A 445 -1.84 -20.89 -5.45
C GLY A 445 -1.19 -21.86 -6.43
N LEU A 446 -0.20 -21.39 -7.21
CA LEU A 446 0.49 -22.18 -8.23
C LEU A 446 1.58 -23.06 -7.61
N ALA A 447 1.80 -24.23 -8.21
CA ALA A 447 2.93 -25.07 -7.84
C ALA A 447 4.27 -24.40 -8.21
N GLN A 448 5.37 -24.84 -7.58
CA GLN A 448 6.70 -24.26 -7.83
C GLN A 448 7.13 -24.36 -9.30
N GLU A 449 6.75 -25.42 -10.01
CA GLU A 449 7.10 -25.64 -11.42
C GLU A 449 6.08 -25.02 -12.40
N GLU A 450 4.93 -24.59 -11.91
CA GLU A 450 3.90 -23.99 -12.75
C GLU A 450 4.27 -22.54 -13.08
N ARG A 451 4.10 -22.15 -14.34
CA ARG A 451 4.37 -20.79 -14.82
C ARG A 451 3.14 -19.90 -14.69
N ILE A 452 3.34 -18.60 -14.54
CA ILE A 452 2.23 -17.65 -14.55
C ILE A 452 1.67 -17.52 -15.98
N LYS A 453 0.34 -17.44 -16.08
CA LYS A 453 -0.37 -17.21 -17.34
C LYS A 453 -0.40 -15.74 -17.75
N THR A 454 -0.20 -14.83 -16.80
CA THR A 454 -0.15 -13.40 -17.07
C THR A 454 1.05 -13.09 -17.98
N PRO A 455 0.85 -12.42 -19.14
CA PRO A 455 1.93 -12.12 -20.06
C PRO A 455 2.94 -11.14 -19.44
N LEU A 456 4.22 -11.38 -19.72
CA LEU A 456 5.34 -10.59 -19.21
C LEU A 456 6.10 -9.90 -20.36
N ALA A 457 6.00 -8.59 -20.41
CA ALA A 457 6.85 -7.74 -21.24
C ALA A 457 8.13 -7.40 -20.46
N PHE A 458 9.25 -8.01 -20.86
CA PHE A 458 10.55 -7.76 -20.24
C PHE A 458 11.26 -6.62 -20.99
N VAL A 459 11.27 -5.43 -20.41
CA VAL A 459 11.78 -4.20 -21.02
C VAL A 459 13.21 -3.93 -20.55
N VAL A 460 14.17 -4.03 -21.45
CA VAL A 460 15.55 -3.57 -21.24
C VAL A 460 15.56 -2.06 -21.53
N GLY A 461 15.54 -1.26 -20.47
CA GLY A 461 15.50 0.19 -20.56
C GLY A 461 16.82 0.79 -21.05
N LYS A 462 16.81 2.11 -21.27
CA LYS A 462 17.98 2.92 -21.64
C LYS A 462 18.68 2.36 -22.89
N SER A 463 17.88 1.94 -23.89
CA SER A 463 18.40 1.34 -25.12
C SER A 463 19.40 2.20 -25.87
N ASP A 464 19.30 3.52 -25.74
CA ASP A 464 20.28 4.50 -26.24
C ASP A 464 21.72 4.22 -25.78
N THR A 465 21.91 3.54 -24.65
CA THR A 465 23.24 3.18 -24.12
C THR A 465 23.82 1.89 -24.71
N TRP A 466 22.96 0.96 -25.17
CA TRP A 466 23.36 -0.42 -25.47
C TRP A 466 22.84 -0.98 -26.79
N GLU A 467 22.00 -0.25 -27.54
CA GLU A 467 21.40 -0.71 -28.81
C GLU A 467 22.43 -1.11 -29.87
N LYS A 468 23.65 -0.57 -29.80
CA LYS A 468 24.80 -0.97 -30.62
C LYS A 468 25.21 -2.44 -30.45
N LEU A 469 24.72 -3.12 -29.41
CA LEU A 469 24.94 -4.55 -29.16
C LEU A 469 23.93 -5.43 -29.92
N LEU A 470 22.85 -4.86 -30.46
CA LEU A 470 21.87 -5.59 -31.26
C LEU A 470 22.50 -6.04 -32.57
N SER A 471 22.10 -7.22 -33.06
CA SER A 471 22.57 -7.73 -34.35
C SER A 471 22.07 -6.89 -35.53
N HIS A 472 20.87 -6.30 -35.40
CA HIS A 472 20.22 -5.44 -36.39
C HIS A 472 19.38 -4.37 -35.68
N PRO A 473 19.12 -3.21 -36.31
CA PRO A 473 18.21 -2.21 -35.77
C PRO A 473 16.81 -2.78 -35.50
N LEU A 474 16.07 -2.22 -34.54
CA LEU A 474 14.70 -2.65 -34.27
C LEU A 474 13.76 -2.25 -35.42
N GLU A 475 12.85 -3.14 -35.78
CA GLU A 475 11.84 -2.89 -36.81
C GLU A 475 10.65 -2.11 -36.24
N THR A 476 9.97 -1.34 -37.10
CA THR A 476 8.67 -0.75 -36.75
C THR A 476 7.62 -1.84 -36.55
N VAL A 477 6.95 -1.82 -35.39
CA VAL A 477 5.98 -2.86 -35.00
C VAL A 477 4.53 -2.50 -35.29
N VAL A 478 4.23 -1.24 -35.63
CA VAL A 478 2.88 -0.82 -36.04
C VAL A 478 2.89 -0.47 -37.52
N LYS A 479 1.97 -1.08 -38.28
CA LYS A 479 1.77 -0.83 -39.72
C LYS A 479 0.28 -0.82 -40.05
N ASP A 480 -0.15 0.19 -40.78
CA ASP A 480 -1.51 0.31 -41.33
C ASP A 480 -2.62 0.09 -40.28
N GLY A 481 -2.48 0.67 -39.09
CA GLY A 481 -3.49 0.54 -38.03
C GLY A 481 -3.42 -0.77 -37.24
N THR A 482 -2.39 -1.61 -37.45
CA THR A 482 -2.27 -2.95 -36.84
C THR A 482 -0.89 -3.21 -36.26
N LEU A 483 -0.83 -4.04 -35.22
CA LEU A 483 0.40 -4.54 -34.63
C LEU A 483 0.96 -5.70 -35.47
N ASP A 484 2.16 -5.56 -36.01
CA ASP A 484 2.92 -6.59 -36.73
C ASP A 484 3.59 -7.52 -35.71
N LEU A 485 2.91 -8.62 -35.35
CA LEU A 485 3.41 -9.58 -34.36
C LEU A 485 4.70 -10.27 -34.80
N ALA A 486 4.94 -10.38 -36.11
CA ALA A 486 6.18 -10.95 -36.63
C ALA A 486 7.35 -10.00 -36.40
N ALA A 487 7.16 -8.69 -36.58
CA ALA A 487 8.15 -7.68 -36.22
C ALA A 487 8.40 -7.65 -34.71
N VAL A 488 7.36 -7.73 -33.87
CA VAL A 488 7.50 -7.86 -32.41
C VAL A 488 8.34 -9.08 -32.04
N ALA A 489 8.06 -10.25 -32.63
CA ALA A 489 8.81 -11.47 -32.36
C ALA A 489 10.29 -11.39 -32.80
N ARG A 490 10.57 -10.78 -33.96
CA ARG A 490 11.94 -10.55 -34.44
C ARG A 490 12.70 -9.58 -33.53
N ASN A 491 12.08 -8.46 -33.15
CA ASN A 491 12.67 -7.50 -32.22
C ASN A 491 12.94 -8.15 -30.85
N SER A 492 11.98 -8.90 -30.32
CA SER A 492 12.13 -9.67 -29.08
C SER A 492 13.31 -10.65 -29.16
N SER A 493 13.46 -11.38 -30.27
CA SER A 493 14.59 -12.29 -30.47
C SER A 493 15.93 -11.54 -30.45
N ARG A 494 16.03 -10.37 -31.10
CA ARG A 494 17.26 -9.55 -31.10
C ARG A 494 17.65 -9.07 -29.70
N VAL A 495 16.67 -8.61 -28.92
CA VAL A 495 16.91 -8.17 -27.53
C VAL A 495 17.27 -9.37 -26.65
N ARG A 496 16.58 -10.49 -26.83
CA ARG A 496 16.85 -11.75 -26.12
C ARG A 496 18.26 -12.26 -26.38
N ASP A 497 18.77 -12.20 -27.61
CA ASP A 497 20.12 -12.65 -27.95
C ASP A 497 21.20 -11.85 -27.18
N VAL A 498 21.00 -10.53 -27.04
CA VAL A 498 21.87 -9.69 -26.20
C VAL A 498 21.80 -10.12 -24.73
N LEU A 499 20.59 -10.34 -24.21
CA LEU A 499 20.41 -10.79 -22.83
C LEU A 499 21.00 -12.19 -22.58
N VAL A 500 20.86 -13.13 -23.50
CA VAL A 500 21.46 -14.48 -23.37
C VAL A 500 22.98 -14.40 -23.37
N SER A 501 23.56 -13.54 -24.21
CA SER A 501 25.01 -13.35 -24.31
C SER A 501 25.62 -12.73 -23.04
N ILE A 502 24.88 -11.87 -22.34
CA ILE A 502 25.39 -11.09 -21.20
C ILE A 502 24.90 -11.65 -19.84
N CYS A 503 23.62 -12.00 -19.77
CA CYS A 503 22.90 -12.41 -18.56
C CYS A 503 22.05 -13.69 -18.80
N PRO A 504 22.65 -14.83 -19.17
CA PRO A 504 21.88 -16.04 -19.51
C PRO A 504 21.01 -16.56 -18.35
N GLY A 505 21.50 -16.44 -17.11
CA GLY A 505 20.73 -16.83 -15.92
C GLY A 505 19.46 -16.01 -15.72
N LEU A 506 19.51 -14.69 -16.00
CA LEU A 506 18.34 -13.82 -15.93
C LEU A 506 17.28 -14.24 -16.96
N VAL A 507 17.69 -14.53 -18.19
CA VAL A 507 16.78 -15.02 -19.25
C VAL A 507 16.12 -16.33 -18.81
N ALA A 508 16.90 -17.28 -18.28
CA ALA A 508 16.37 -18.55 -17.80
C ALA A 508 15.32 -18.34 -16.68
N SER A 509 15.58 -17.44 -15.73
CA SER A 509 14.63 -17.12 -14.65
C SER A 509 13.34 -16.44 -15.17
N VAL A 510 13.46 -15.53 -16.14
CA VAL A 510 12.30 -14.88 -16.76
C VAL A 510 11.43 -15.88 -17.52
N GLU A 511 12.05 -16.79 -18.28
CA GLU A 511 11.33 -17.80 -19.06
C GLU A 511 10.76 -18.93 -18.21
N SER A 512 11.33 -19.21 -17.03
CA SER A 512 10.73 -20.12 -16.06
C SER A 512 9.56 -19.51 -15.30
N LEU A 513 9.48 -18.18 -15.22
CA LEU A 513 8.42 -17.47 -14.51
C LEU A 513 7.09 -17.50 -15.28
N ALA A 514 7.07 -17.09 -16.55
CA ALA A 514 5.84 -16.86 -17.31
C ALA A 514 5.73 -17.75 -18.56
N GLU A 515 4.51 -18.11 -18.93
CA GLU A 515 4.23 -18.87 -20.17
C GLU A 515 4.49 -18.02 -21.42
N GLN A 516 4.19 -16.72 -21.34
CA GLN A 516 4.27 -15.80 -22.47
C GLN A 516 5.17 -14.61 -22.12
N VAL A 517 6.36 -14.60 -22.70
CA VAL A 517 7.36 -13.54 -22.52
C VAL A 517 7.69 -12.91 -23.86
N SER A 518 7.74 -11.58 -23.89
CA SER A 518 8.35 -10.84 -25.00
C SER A 518 9.37 -9.83 -24.47
N TYR A 519 10.53 -9.77 -25.10
CA TYR A 519 11.61 -8.86 -24.75
C TYR A 519 11.50 -7.58 -25.57
N PHE A 520 11.69 -6.44 -24.93
CA PHE A 520 11.62 -5.13 -25.58
C PHE A 520 12.84 -4.32 -25.20
N ALA A 521 13.32 -3.50 -26.14
CA ALA A 521 14.21 -2.39 -25.80
C ALA A 521 13.35 -1.13 -25.69
N ALA A 522 13.68 -0.24 -24.77
CA ALA A 522 13.05 1.07 -24.72
C ALA A 522 14.03 2.13 -24.23
N THR A 523 13.88 3.36 -24.74
CA THR A 523 14.54 4.54 -24.17
C THR A 523 13.52 5.61 -23.88
N SER A 524 13.44 6.01 -22.60
CA SER A 524 12.55 7.08 -22.18
C SER A 524 13.06 8.46 -22.63
N PHE A 525 14.37 8.62 -22.81
CA PHE A 525 14.97 9.93 -23.12
C PHE A 525 15.45 10.04 -24.57
N GLY A 526 15.79 8.91 -25.21
CA GLY A 526 16.49 8.92 -26.50
C GLY A 526 17.95 9.38 -26.42
N HIS A 527 18.47 9.60 -25.21
CA HIS A 527 19.83 10.05 -24.96
C HIS A 527 20.27 9.74 -23.52
N THR A 528 21.58 9.67 -23.31
CA THR A 528 22.20 9.54 -22.00
C THR A 528 21.96 10.80 -21.16
N PRO A 529 21.58 10.69 -19.87
CA PRO A 529 21.33 11.87 -19.04
C PRO A 529 22.60 12.69 -18.81
N VAL A 530 22.42 13.96 -18.45
CA VAL A 530 23.51 14.90 -18.16
C VAL A 530 23.68 15.10 -16.64
N MET A 531 24.90 15.42 -16.21
CA MET A 531 25.16 15.78 -14.83
C MET A 531 24.89 17.27 -14.60
N ILE A 532 24.07 17.58 -13.59
CA ILE A 532 23.74 18.94 -13.19
C ILE A 532 25.00 19.60 -12.60
N GLN A 533 25.40 20.74 -13.18
CA GLN A 533 26.68 21.39 -12.86
C GLN A 533 26.59 22.44 -11.74
N ALA A 534 25.39 22.98 -11.48
CA ALA A 534 25.15 24.06 -10.54
C ALA A 534 23.80 23.89 -9.83
N GLY A 535 23.52 24.70 -8.82
CA GLY A 535 22.25 24.67 -8.08
C GLY A 535 22.19 23.63 -6.95
N PRO A 536 21.05 23.57 -6.24
CA PRO A 536 20.83 22.65 -5.11
C PRO A 536 20.95 21.18 -5.51
N ASN A 537 20.76 20.84 -6.79
CA ASN A 537 20.86 19.48 -7.31
C ASN A 537 22.21 19.17 -7.98
N LYS A 538 23.25 19.99 -7.79
CA LYS A 538 24.58 19.77 -8.36
C LYS A 538 25.09 18.35 -8.10
N GLY A 539 25.60 17.70 -9.15
CA GLY A 539 26.10 16.32 -9.11
C GLY A 539 25.03 15.24 -9.31
N ARG A 540 23.74 15.60 -9.30
CA ARG A 540 22.67 14.68 -9.72
C ARG A 540 22.62 14.58 -11.25
N ILE A 541 22.04 13.50 -11.74
CA ILE A 541 21.79 13.30 -13.17
C ILE A 541 20.33 13.60 -13.51
N ALA A 542 20.10 14.18 -14.68
CA ALA A 542 18.78 14.47 -15.20
C ALA A 542 18.76 14.36 -16.74
N PRO A 543 17.59 14.11 -17.36
CA PRO A 543 17.49 14.24 -18.81
C PRO A 543 17.72 15.69 -19.25
N ASP A 544 18.21 15.86 -20.47
CA ASP A 544 18.15 17.14 -21.17
C ASP A 544 16.78 17.27 -21.85
N PRO A 545 15.90 18.18 -21.39
CA PRO A 545 14.55 18.29 -21.92
C PRO A 545 14.53 18.68 -23.41
N GLN A 546 15.59 19.33 -23.93
CA GLN A 546 15.66 19.73 -25.34
C GLN A 546 16.06 18.59 -26.27
N ARG A 547 16.54 17.47 -25.71
CA ARG A 547 17.01 16.29 -26.45
C ARG A 547 16.10 15.07 -26.28
N LEU A 548 14.93 15.24 -25.66
CA LEU A 548 13.97 14.15 -25.47
C LEU A 548 13.53 13.60 -26.83
N ALA A 549 13.94 12.36 -27.11
CA ALA A 549 13.54 11.59 -28.28
C ALA A 549 13.16 10.15 -27.87
N PRO A 550 12.07 9.96 -27.09
CA PRO A 550 11.67 8.64 -26.64
C PRO A 550 11.45 7.66 -27.81
N ALA A 551 11.88 6.41 -27.65
CA ALA A 551 11.72 5.37 -28.66
C ALA A 551 11.32 4.04 -28.03
N HIS A 552 10.44 3.31 -28.74
CA HIS A 552 9.94 1.97 -28.39
C HIS A 552 9.21 1.87 -27.03
N VAL A 553 8.95 2.99 -26.34
CA VAL A 553 8.35 3.03 -25.00
C VAL A 553 6.94 2.45 -24.97
N ALA A 554 6.13 2.66 -26.01
CA ALA A 554 4.73 2.22 -26.06
C ALA A 554 4.54 0.75 -26.50
N GLU A 555 5.53 0.16 -27.18
CA GLU A 555 5.43 -1.17 -27.77
C GLU A 555 5.13 -2.30 -26.75
N PRO A 556 5.73 -2.30 -25.54
CA PRO A 556 5.37 -3.27 -24.49
C PRO A 556 3.88 -3.23 -24.16
N LEU A 557 3.29 -2.03 -24.03
CA LEU A 557 1.88 -1.87 -23.74
C LEU A 557 1.01 -2.31 -24.93
N TYR A 558 1.40 -1.99 -26.17
CA TYR A 558 0.68 -2.43 -27.36
C TYR A 558 0.58 -3.95 -27.42
N TRP A 559 1.68 -4.65 -27.15
CA TRP A 559 1.70 -6.11 -27.13
C TRP A 559 0.81 -6.68 -26.01
N VAL A 560 0.93 -6.17 -24.77
CA VAL A 560 0.06 -6.62 -23.67
C VAL A 560 -1.41 -6.34 -23.96
N MET A 561 -1.73 -5.16 -24.48
CA MET A 561 -3.11 -4.77 -24.79
C MET A 561 -3.67 -5.51 -26.00
N HIS A 562 -2.84 -5.91 -26.96
CA HIS A 562 -3.25 -6.83 -28.02
C HIS A 562 -3.70 -8.18 -27.44
N LEU A 563 -2.95 -8.73 -26.47
CA LEU A 563 -3.32 -10.00 -25.83
C LEU A 563 -4.58 -9.87 -24.98
N ALA A 564 -4.74 -8.75 -24.26
CA ALA A 564 -5.85 -8.53 -23.34
C ALA A 564 -7.14 -8.03 -24.04
N SER A 565 -7.00 -7.23 -25.10
CA SER A 565 -8.08 -6.61 -25.86
C SER A 565 -7.76 -6.55 -27.37
N PRO A 566 -7.78 -7.71 -28.07
CA PRO A 566 -7.40 -7.78 -29.49
C PRO A 566 -8.26 -6.92 -30.42
N SER A 567 -9.51 -6.61 -30.02
CA SER A 567 -10.41 -5.75 -30.79
C SER A 567 -9.98 -4.28 -30.77
N MET A 568 -9.36 -3.82 -29.68
CA MET A 568 -8.82 -2.47 -29.56
C MET A 568 -7.46 -2.37 -30.25
N PHE A 569 -6.61 -3.36 -30.05
CA PHE A 569 -5.27 -3.45 -30.62
C PHE A 569 -5.18 -4.60 -31.63
N PRO A 570 -5.68 -4.40 -32.87
CA PRO A 570 -5.68 -5.45 -33.88
C PRO A 570 -4.26 -5.78 -34.33
N SER A 571 -4.02 -7.03 -34.69
CA SER A 571 -2.74 -7.49 -35.23
C SER A 571 -2.85 -7.98 -36.66
N SER A 572 -1.79 -7.79 -37.43
CA SER A 572 -1.59 -8.54 -38.68
C SER A 572 -0.69 -9.75 -38.41
N VAL A 573 -1.16 -10.94 -38.80
CA VAL A 573 -0.30 -12.12 -38.91
C VAL A 573 0.19 -12.16 -40.35
N THR A 574 1.36 -11.59 -40.62
CA THR A 574 2.07 -11.90 -41.85
C THR A 574 2.47 -13.38 -41.77
N SER A 575 1.65 -14.26 -42.36
CA SER A 575 2.08 -15.63 -42.64
C SER A 575 3.38 -15.54 -43.43
N PRO A 576 4.47 -16.22 -42.99
CA PRO A 576 5.70 -16.24 -43.77
C PRO A 576 5.37 -16.85 -45.13
N ARG A 577 5.63 -16.08 -46.20
CA ARG A 577 5.66 -16.60 -47.57
C ARG A 577 6.98 -17.29 -47.84
#